data_AF-A0A6B3I958-F1
#
_entry.id   AF-A0A6B3I958-F1
#
_cell.length_a   1.000
_cell.length_b   1.000
_cell.length_c   1.000
_cell.angle_alpha   90.00
_cell.angle_beta   90.00
_cell.angle_gamma   90.00
#
_symmetry.space_group_name_H-M   'P 1'
#
loop_
_entity.id
_entity.type
_entity.pdbx_description
1 polymer ?
#
loop_
_entity_poly.entity_id
_entity_poly.type
_entity_poly.pdbx_seq_one_letter_code
_entity_poly.pdbx_strand_id
1 'polypeptide(L)' 'NWRLLADVDPIIRQPALMIYGDQDWAIPRSENLTEFVPHVEVVGLDCGHWIQEEMPEETNQVISRWLEQQDATVRS' A
#
# COMPACT_ATOMS: atom_id res chain seq x y z
N ASN A 1 2.98 7.60 -26.63
CA ASN A 1 3.96 8.25 -25.73
C ASN A 1 4.45 7.25 -24.66
N TRP A 2 4.86 6.04 -25.07
CA TRP A 2 5.32 4.96 -24.18
C TRP A 2 6.84 4.88 -24.09
N ARG A 3 7.54 5.61 -24.96
CA ARG A 3 9.01 5.70 -25.01
C ARG A 3 9.63 6.50 -23.85
N LEU A 4 8.85 7.34 -23.16
CA LEU A 4 9.36 8.12 -22.02
C LEU A 4 9.47 7.31 -20.72
N LEU A 5 8.80 6.16 -20.61
CA LEU A 5 8.85 5.28 -19.44
C LEU A 5 9.89 4.17 -19.57
N ALA A 6 10.50 4.01 -20.75
CA ALA A 6 11.48 2.95 -21.00
C ALA A 6 12.79 3.14 -20.21
N ASP A 7 13.12 4.39 -19.87
CA ASP A 7 14.35 4.76 -19.16
C ASP A 7 14.09 5.14 -17.68
N VAL A 8 12.83 5.04 -17.21
CA VAL A 8 12.50 5.37 -15.82
C VAL A 8 12.67 4.12 -14.98
N ASP A 9 13.42 4.26 -13.89
CA ASP A 9 13.56 3.22 -12.89
C ASP A 9 12.16 2.82 -12.37
N PRO A 10 11.72 1.56 -12.56
CA PRO A 10 10.38 1.14 -12.18
C PRO A 10 10.19 1.05 -10.66
N ILE A 11 11.26 1.24 -9.88
CA ILE A 11 11.27 1.08 -8.42
C ILE A 11 10.75 2.34 -7.72
N ILE A 12 9.67 2.18 -6.95
CA ILE A 12 9.12 3.22 -6.07
C ILE A 12 9.86 3.16 -4.73
N ARG A 13 10.72 4.15 -4.47
CA ARG A 13 11.54 4.23 -3.24
C ARG A 13 10.90 5.03 -2.11
N GLN A 14 9.75 5.64 -2.36
CA GLN A 14 9.00 6.35 -1.34
C GLN A 14 8.35 5.34 -0.39
N PRO A 15 8.25 5.64 0.92
CA PRO A 15 7.41 4.85 1.81
C PRO A 15 6.00 4.72 1.25
N ALA A 16 5.46 3.50 1.29
CA ALA A 16 4.14 3.20 0.76
C ALA A 16 3.35 2.35 1.73
N LEU A 17 2.02 2.41 1.63
CA LEU A 17 1.10 1.54 2.36
C LEU A 17 0.21 0.82 1.35
N MET A 18 0.18 -0.51 1.43
CA MET A 18 -0.73 -1.36 0.68
C MET A 18 -1.70 -2.03 1.65
N ILE A 19 -3.01 -1.81 1.45
CA ILE A 19 -4.07 -2.43 2.25
C ILE A 19 -4.80 -3.44 1.36
N TYR A 20 -4.80 -4.71 1.77
CA TYR A 20 -5.54 -5.79 1.12
C TYR A 20 -6.79 -6.14 1.92
N GLY A 21 -7.87 -6.50 1.21
CA GLY A 21 -8.95 -7.27 1.78
C GLY A 21 -8.56 -8.74 1.74
N ASP A 22 -8.51 -9.41 2.89
CA ASP A 22 -8.08 -10.80 2.99
C ASP A 22 -9.05 -11.78 2.29
N GLN A 23 -10.27 -11.32 1.98
CA GLN A 23 -11.28 -12.05 1.22
C GLN A 23 -11.42 -11.56 -0.24
N ASP A 24 -10.55 -10.64 -0.68
CA ASP A 24 -10.52 -10.15 -2.07
C ASP A 24 -9.90 -11.20 -3.00
N TRP A 25 -10.77 -11.89 -3.75
CA TRP A 25 -10.38 -12.87 -4.75
C TRP A 25 -9.97 -12.23 -6.10
N ALA A 26 -10.29 -10.95 -6.32
CA ALA A 26 -9.96 -10.22 -7.54
C ALA A 26 -8.53 -9.65 -7.47
N ILE A 27 -8.06 -9.28 -6.29
CA ILE A 27 -6.70 -8.74 -6.08
C ILE A 27 -5.93 -9.62 -5.08
N PRO A 28 -5.24 -10.67 -5.55
CA PRO A 28 -4.38 -11.46 -4.69
C PRO A 28 -3.17 -10.65 -4.20
N ARG A 29 -2.65 -11.02 -3.02
CA ARG A 29 -1.39 -10.47 -2.52
C ARG A 29 -0.26 -10.79 -3.49
N SER A 30 0.50 -9.77 -3.86
CA SER A 30 1.65 -9.94 -4.74
C SER A 30 2.88 -10.39 -3.94
N GLU A 31 3.49 -11.51 -4.33
CA GLU A 31 4.69 -12.05 -3.70
C GLU A 31 5.95 -11.20 -3.99
N ASN A 32 5.96 -10.46 -5.10
CA ASN A 32 7.09 -9.65 -5.54
C ASN A 32 6.88 -8.14 -5.36
N LEU A 33 5.85 -7.73 -4.60
CA LEU A 33 5.56 -6.31 -4.37
C LEU A 33 6.77 -5.53 -3.86
N THR A 34 7.52 -6.12 -2.93
CA THR A 34 8.71 -5.50 -2.32
C THR A 34 9.90 -5.39 -3.28
N GLU A 35 9.91 -6.15 -4.37
CA GLU A 35 10.92 -5.99 -5.42
C GLU A 35 10.76 -4.65 -6.15
N PHE A 36 9.52 -4.17 -6.29
CA PHE A 36 9.19 -2.91 -6.97
C PHE A 36 8.97 -1.74 -6.00
N VAL A 37 8.55 -2.03 -4.76
CA VAL A 37 8.26 -1.03 -3.73
C VAL A 37 8.94 -1.46 -2.41
N PRO A 38 10.27 -1.32 -2.29
CA PRO A 38 11.04 -1.86 -1.17
C PRO A 38 10.67 -1.32 0.22
N HIS A 39 9.99 -0.18 0.29
CA HIS A 39 9.58 0.47 1.54
C HIS A 39 8.06 0.41 1.77
N VAL A 40 7.39 -0.58 1.19
CA VAL A 40 5.96 -0.79 1.38
C VAL A 40 5.67 -1.48 2.72
N GLU A 41 4.72 -0.94 3.47
CA GLU A 41 4.03 -1.64 4.54
C GLU A 41 2.79 -2.31 3.98
N VAL A 42 2.57 -3.58 4.33
CA VAL A 42 1.43 -4.37 3.83
C VAL A 42 0.53 -4.76 4.99
N VAL A 43 -0.73 -4.35 4.92
CA VAL A 43 -1.76 -4.65 5.92
C VAL A 43 -2.90 -5.43 5.28
N GLY A 44 -3.44 -6.41 6.02
CA GLY A 44 -4.68 -7.12 5.65
C GLY A 44 -5.83 -6.70 6.56
N LEU A 45 -7.00 -6.53 5.98
CA LEU A 45 -8.26 -6.35 6.68
C LEU A 45 -9.22 -7.48 6.31
N ASP A 46 -10.02 -7.95 7.27
CA ASP A 46 -10.95 -9.08 7.09
C ASP A 46 -12.21 -8.68 6.32
N CYS A 47 -12.04 -8.26 5.06
CA CYS A 47 -13.09 -7.82 4.15
C CYS A 47 -12.78 -8.21 2.70
N GLY A 48 -13.76 -7.98 1.82
CA GLY A 48 -13.65 -8.21 0.39
C GLY A 48 -12.97 -7.07 -0.36
N HIS A 49 -13.42 -6.85 -1.58
CA HIS A 49 -12.77 -5.92 -2.52
C HIS A 49 -12.99 -4.44 -2.14
N TRP A 50 -14.09 -4.12 -1.46
CA TRP A 50 -14.50 -2.73 -1.23
C TRP A 50 -14.12 -2.32 0.19
N ILE A 51 -12.84 -2.45 0.51
CA ILE A 51 -12.25 -2.31 1.85
C ILE A 51 -12.75 -1.04 2.57
N GLN A 52 -12.80 0.10 1.88
CA GLN A 52 -13.23 1.39 2.45
C GLN A 52 -14.72 1.43 2.81
N GLU A 53 -15.57 0.68 2.10
CA GLU A 53 -17.02 0.60 2.37
C GLU A 53 -17.35 -0.50 3.39
N GLU A 54 -16.60 -1.60 3.35
CA GLU A 54 -16.80 -2.77 4.22
C GLU A 54 -16.23 -2.54 5.63
N MET A 55 -15.06 -1.89 5.74
CA MET A 55 -14.37 -1.63 7.00
C MET A 55 -13.84 -0.18 7.07
N PRO A 56 -14.72 0.83 7.07
CA PRO A 56 -14.33 2.23 7.01
C PRO A 56 -13.50 2.67 8.23
N GLU A 57 -13.90 2.27 9.44
CA GLU A 57 -13.18 2.63 10.67
C GLU A 57 -11.77 2.04 10.70
N GLU A 58 -11.61 0.75 10.42
CA GLU A 58 -10.31 0.08 10.42
C GLU A 58 -9.41 0.60 9.31
N THR A 59 -9.96 0.85 8.12
CA THR A 59 -9.22 1.47 7.02
C THR A 59 -8.67 2.83 7.43
N ASN A 60 -9.50 3.69 8.03
CA ASN A 60 -9.09 5.01 8.49
C ASN A 60 -8.04 4.94 9.60
N GLN A 61 -8.16 3.98 10.53
CA GLN A 61 -7.19 3.76 11.60
C GLN A 61 -5.83 3.34 11.04
N VAL A 62 -5.81 2.41 10.09
CA VAL A 62 -4.60 1.94 9.42
C VAL A 62 -3.89 3.10 8.71
N ILE A 63 -4.64 3.88 7.91
CA ILE A 63 -4.09 5.04 7.20
C ILE A 63 -3.54 6.09 8.18
N SER A 64 -4.32 6.46 9.19
CA SER A 64 -3.93 7.50 10.15
C SER A 64 -2.66 7.10 10.91
N ARG A 65 -2.61 5.85 11.37
CA ARG A 65 -1.45 5.31 12.08
C ARG A 65 -0.20 5.31 11.20
N TRP A 66 -0.34 4.93 9.93
CA TRP A 66 0.77 4.95 8.99
C TRP A 66 1.28 6.37 8.75
N LEU A 67 0.39 7.34 8.54
CA LEU A 67 0.75 8.74 8.36
C LEU A 67 1.49 9.32 9.58
N GLU A 68 1.01 9.04 10.80
CA GLU A 68 1.68 9.46 12.04
C GLU A 68 3.11 8.92 12.15
N GLN A 69 3.34 7.67 11.72
CA GLN A 69 4.68 7.08 11.71
C GLN A 69 5.60 7.74 10.68
N GLN A 70 5.08 8.07 9.50
CA GLN A 70 5.85 8.78 8.47
C GLN A 70 6.21 10.20 8.95
N ASP A 71 5.28 10.91 9.55
CA ASP A 71 5.51 12.25 10.12
C ASP A 71 6.57 12.23 11.23
N ALA A 72 6.55 11.22 12.09
CA ALA A 72 7.57 11.05 13.14
C ALA A 72 8.96 10.78 12.54
N THR A 73 9.04 9.99 11.48
CA THR A 73 10.30 9.62 10.81
C THR A 73 10.91 10.78 10.01
N VAL A 74 10.07 11.64 9.42
CA VAL A 74 10.54 12.85 8.70
C VAL A 74 11.05 13.93 9.65
N ARG A 75 10.55 13.95 10.89
CA ARG A 75 10.89 14.97 11.90
C ARG A 75 12.06 14.58 12.83
N SER A 76 12.53 13.34 12.76
CA SER A 76 13.70 12.83 13.52
C SER A 76 14.99 12.97 12.72
#